data_AF-A0A833G1R9-F1
#
_entry.id   AF-A0A833G1R9-F1
#
_cell.length_a   1.000
_cell.length_b   1.000
_cell.length_c   1.000
_cell.angle_alpha   90.00
_cell.angle_beta   90.00
_cell.angle_gamma   90.00
#
_symmetry.space_group_name_H-M   'P 1'
#
loop_
_entity.id
_entity.type
_entity.pdbx_description
1 polymer ?
#
loop_
_entity_poly.entity_id
_entity_poly.type
_entity_poly.pdbx_seq_one_letter_code
_entity_poly.pdbx_strand_id
1 'polypeptide(L)'
;MLVNGKWAADWQPVQGTDGKGGFVRESAGFRNWITPDGSAGPTGDGGFAAEAGRYHLYVALICPWASRTLVARHLKRLEKVVSVSVVEPALSEQGWRFATPDADTGARFMHEIYTLAAPDYTGRATVPVLWDRERRTIVNNESADIVRMFNSGFGTLADATVDLYPDRLRDAIDALNDGLYHGLNNGVYRAGFATTQQAYEQAFHDVFDTLDRLEKRLAGRTFLVGSQLTETDIRAFVTLVRFDVAYHGLFKCNLRRIADYPNLSAYLKRLLAIPGFRETVDIDHIKRGYYSIKALNPSGIVPLGPDVPEIAEVERRQAATSIGYVSGDDLTKVASPTIEGALYGKLAGVNIQG
;
A
#
# COMPACT_ATOMS: atom_id res chain seq x y z
N MET A 1 -12.18 -4.52 18.35
CA MET A 1 -11.39 -5.53 17.58
C MET A 1 -12.12 -6.86 17.61
N LEU A 2 -11.67 -7.90 16.90
CA LEU A 2 -12.30 -9.23 17.03
C LEU A 2 -11.79 -9.93 18.29
N VAL A 3 -12.71 -10.56 19.03
CA VAL A 3 -12.43 -11.47 20.15
C VAL A 3 -13.28 -12.72 19.91
N ASN A 4 -12.62 -13.87 19.70
CA ASN A 4 -13.26 -15.14 19.34
C ASN A 4 -14.26 -14.98 18.18
N GLY A 5 -13.80 -14.33 17.10
CA GLY A 5 -14.56 -14.06 15.88
C GLY A 5 -15.74 -13.09 16.01
N LYS A 6 -15.93 -12.48 17.19
CA LYS A 6 -16.99 -11.49 17.42
C LYS A 6 -16.41 -10.09 17.56
N TRP A 7 -17.10 -9.12 16.98
CA TRP A 7 -16.70 -7.73 17.13
C TRP A 7 -16.90 -7.25 18.58
N ALA A 8 -15.81 -6.91 19.25
CA ALA A 8 -15.82 -6.17 20.49
C ALA A 8 -15.74 -4.66 20.16
N ALA A 9 -16.70 -3.88 20.68
CA ALA A 9 -16.89 -2.47 20.41
C ALA A 9 -15.69 -1.56 20.79
N ASP A 10 -14.72 -2.09 21.55
CA ASP A 10 -13.47 -1.41 21.89
C ASP A 10 -12.46 -1.47 20.73
N TRP A 11 -12.82 -0.87 19.60
CA TRP A 11 -11.87 -0.64 18.51
C TRP A 11 -11.14 0.68 18.70
N GLN A 12 -9.92 0.58 19.23
CA GLN A 12 -8.99 1.71 19.33
C GLN A 12 -8.10 1.72 18.08
N PRO A 13 -7.94 2.83 17.33
CA PRO A 13 -6.99 2.87 16.21
C PRO A 13 -5.52 2.74 16.67
N VAL A 14 -5.23 3.04 17.93
CA VAL A 14 -3.92 2.82 18.57
C VAL A 14 -3.71 1.32 18.76
N GLN A 15 -2.66 0.77 18.14
CA GLN A 15 -2.42 -0.68 18.03
C GLN A 15 -1.95 -1.31 19.35
N GLY A 16 -1.22 -0.53 20.15
CA GLY A 16 -0.75 -0.84 21.49
C GLY A 16 0.22 0.26 21.95
N THR A 17 0.42 0.38 23.26
CA THR A 17 1.36 1.33 23.85
C THR A 17 2.34 0.55 24.72
N ASP A 18 3.65 0.70 24.48
CA ASP A 18 4.67 0.12 25.35
C ASP A 18 4.74 0.87 26.71
N GLY A 19 5.51 0.35 27.67
CA GLY A 19 5.66 0.97 28.99
C GLY A 19 6.25 2.39 28.99
N LYS A 20 6.69 2.92 27.84
CA LYS A 20 7.26 4.26 27.66
C LYS A 20 6.36 5.19 26.83
N GLY A 21 5.19 4.74 26.39
CA GLY A 21 4.28 5.52 25.56
C GLY A 21 4.48 5.36 24.05
N GLY A 22 5.30 4.39 23.63
CA GLY A 22 5.59 4.09 22.24
C GLY A 22 4.51 3.25 21.58
N PHE A 23 4.14 3.59 20.35
CA PHE A 23 3.19 2.82 19.56
C PHE A 23 3.77 1.45 19.15
N VAL A 24 3.02 0.38 19.43
CA VAL A 24 3.37 -1.01 19.07
C VAL A 24 2.39 -1.53 18.03
N ARG A 25 2.92 -2.12 16.95
CA ARG A 25 2.12 -2.68 15.87
C ARG A 25 1.84 -4.18 16.05
N GLU A 26 0.58 -4.56 15.89
CA GLU A 26 0.16 -5.96 15.84
C GLU A 26 0.69 -6.64 14.56
N SER A 27 1.19 -7.87 14.71
CA SER A 27 1.68 -8.68 13.59
C SER A 27 0.53 -9.29 12.78
N ALA A 28 0.75 -9.52 11.49
CA ALA A 28 -0.20 -10.19 10.61
C ALA A 28 -0.41 -11.66 11.02
N GLY A 29 -1.67 -12.08 11.19
CA GLY A 29 -2.05 -13.43 11.60
C GLY A 29 -2.17 -14.45 10.47
N PHE A 30 -2.46 -14.01 9.23
CA PHE A 30 -2.56 -14.90 8.07
C PHE A 30 -1.33 -14.76 7.20
N ARG A 31 -0.56 -15.85 7.05
CA ARG A 31 0.78 -15.84 6.45
C ARG A 31 1.00 -16.98 5.43
N ASN A 32 -0.06 -17.43 4.74
CA ASN A 32 0.07 -18.39 3.64
C ASN A 32 0.56 -17.69 2.37
N TRP A 33 0.98 -18.47 1.37
CA TRP A 33 1.56 -17.94 0.13
C TRP A 33 0.92 -18.53 -1.11
N ILE A 34 0.70 -17.69 -2.12
CA ILE A 34 0.41 -18.12 -3.48
C ILE A 34 1.73 -18.49 -4.15
N THR A 35 1.79 -19.69 -4.70
CA THR A 35 2.92 -20.21 -5.47
C THR A 35 2.42 -20.75 -6.81
N PRO A 36 3.27 -20.85 -7.84
CA PRO A 36 2.82 -21.25 -9.17
C PRO A 36 2.11 -22.61 -9.21
N ASP A 37 2.55 -23.56 -8.36
CA ASP A 37 2.05 -24.93 -8.29
C ASP A 37 1.19 -25.19 -7.03
N GLY A 38 1.04 -24.21 -6.16
CA GLY A 38 0.35 -24.36 -4.88
C GLY A 38 1.17 -25.06 -3.80
N SER A 39 2.49 -25.22 -3.96
CA SER A 39 3.35 -25.60 -2.84
C SER A 39 3.25 -24.59 -1.68
N ALA A 40 3.62 -25.01 -0.46
CA ALA A 40 3.78 -24.06 0.63
C ALA A 40 4.88 -23.03 0.29
N GLY A 41 4.71 -21.79 0.73
CA GLY A 41 5.74 -20.75 0.67
C GLY A 41 6.64 -20.75 1.91
N PRO A 42 7.35 -19.65 2.19
CA PRO A 42 8.21 -19.51 3.36
C PRO A 42 7.49 -19.68 4.71
N THR A 43 6.17 -19.46 4.75
CA THR A 43 5.34 -19.58 5.96
C THR A 43 3.96 -20.14 5.61
N GLY A 44 3.23 -20.61 6.63
CA GLY A 44 1.87 -21.10 6.47
C GLY A 44 1.78 -22.41 5.68
N ASP A 45 0.57 -22.74 5.25
CA ASP A 45 0.25 -23.97 4.54
C ASP A 45 0.23 -23.77 3.02
N GLY A 46 0.34 -24.88 2.29
CA GLY A 46 0.19 -24.91 0.84
C GLY A 46 -1.26 -25.02 0.34
N GLY A 47 -1.38 -25.17 -0.97
CA GLY A 47 -2.62 -25.37 -1.70
C GLY A 47 -3.26 -24.09 -2.26
N PHE A 48 -2.46 -23.03 -2.35
CA PHE A 48 -2.84 -21.77 -2.99
C PHE A 48 -2.08 -21.64 -4.33
N ALA A 49 -2.54 -22.35 -5.35
CA ALA A 49 -1.93 -22.33 -6.67
C ALA A 49 -2.32 -21.07 -7.47
N ALA A 50 -1.39 -20.54 -8.25
CA ALA A 50 -1.63 -19.37 -9.09
C ALA A 50 -2.70 -19.62 -10.16
N GLU A 51 -3.89 -19.05 -9.94
CA GLU A 51 -5.06 -19.24 -10.82
C GLU A 51 -5.76 -17.90 -11.07
N ALA A 52 -6.06 -17.62 -12.35
CA ALA A 52 -6.75 -16.40 -12.73
C ALA A 52 -8.22 -16.42 -12.26
N GLY A 53 -8.65 -15.36 -11.58
CA GLY A 53 -10.02 -15.23 -11.06
C GLY A 53 -10.25 -15.86 -9.69
N ARG A 54 -9.34 -16.72 -9.20
CA ARG A 54 -9.45 -17.36 -7.87
C ARG A 54 -9.27 -16.38 -6.71
N TYR A 55 -8.37 -15.40 -6.86
CA TYR A 55 -7.97 -14.52 -5.78
C TYR A 55 -8.61 -13.14 -5.85
N HIS A 56 -8.85 -12.58 -4.67
CA HIS A 56 -9.42 -11.24 -4.49
C HIS A 56 -8.61 -10.45 -3.47
N LEU A 57 -8.48 -9.14 -3.67
CA LEU A 57 -7.72 -8.26 -2.82
C LEU A 57 -8.63 -7.17 -2.23
N TYR A 58 -8.80 -7.20 -0.91
CA TYR A 58 -9.51 -6.14 -0.19
C TYR A 58 -8.53 -5.06 0.28
N VAL A 59 -8.84 -3.79 -0.04
CA VAL A 59 -7.94 -2.66 0.20
C VAL A 59 -8.69 -1.42 0.71
N ALA A 60 -7.95 -0.49 1.31
CA ALA A 60 -8.40 0.90 1.50
C ALA A 60 -7.37 1.83 0.86
N LEU A 61 -7.79 2.81 0.03
CA LEU A 61 -6.84 3.72 -0.61
C LEU A 61 -6.13 4.65 0.38
N ILE A 62 -6.63 4.77 1.63
CA ILE A 62 -5.89 5.50 2.68
C ILE A 62 -4.68 4.74 3.19
N CYS A 63 -4.73 3.42 3.12
CA CYS A 63 -3.78 2.54 3.79
C CYS A 63 -2.52 2.40 2.95
N PRO A 64 -1.35 2.87 3.42
CA PRO A 64 -0.10 2.75 2.65
C PRO A 64 0.29 1.29 2.44
N TRP A 65 -0.01 0.41 3.39
CA TRP A 65 0.24 -1.03 3.30
C TRP A 65 -0.57 -1.67 2.17
N ALA A 66 -1.85 -1.29 2.03
CA ALA A 66 -2.70 -1.77 0.95
C ALA A 66 -2.28 -1.18 -0.40
N SER A 67 -1.91 0.11 -0.45
CA SER A 67 -1.41 0.71 -1.69
C SER A 67 -0.17 0.03 -2.26
N ARG A 68 0.71 -0.56 -1.43
CA ARG A 68 1.85 -1.35 -1.93
C ARG A 68 1.40 -2.48 -2.84
N THR A 69 0.36 -3.18 -2.40
CA THR A 69 -0.19 -4.33 -3.14
C THR A 69 -0.89 -3.89 -4.42
N LEU A 70 -1.55 -2.72 -4.43
CA LEU A 70 -2.15 -2.16 -5.64
C LEU A 70 -1.11 -1.78 -6.70
N VAL A 71 -0.03 -1.10 -6.28
CA VAL A 71 1.08 -0.74 -7.17
C VAL A 71 1.75 -2.00 -7.72
N ALA A 72 2.08 -2.98 -6.86
CA ALA A 72 2.67 -4.24 -7.30
C ALA A 72 1.75 -5.02 -8.25
N ARG A 73 0.44 -5.08 -7.98
CA ARG A 73 -0.56 -5.70 -8.85
C ARG A 73 -0.56 -5.08 -10.25
N HIS A 74 -0.52 -3.76 -10.34
CA HIS A 74 -0.51 -3.05 -11.62
C HIS A 74 0.82 -3.25 -12.37
N LEU A 75 1.96 -3.07 -11.70
CA LEU A 75 3.28 -3.27 -12.30
C LEU A 75 3.48 -4.70 -12.83
N LYS A 76 2.83 -5.68 -12.21
CA LYS A 76 2.87 -7.09 -12.59
C LYS A 76 1.73 -7.51 -13.53
N ARG A 77 0.91 -6.57 -14.01
CA ARG A 77 -0.22 -6.79 -14.94
C ARG A 77 -1.25 -7.82 -14.45
N LEU A 78 -1.48 -7.84 -13.14
CA LEU A 78 -2.37 -8.80 -12.48
C LEU A 78 -3.82 -8.31 -12.40
N GLU A 79 -4.21 -7.27 -13.13
CA GLU A 79 -5.52 -6.64 -12.97
C GLU A 79 -6.68 -7.55 -13.37
N LYS A 80 -6.45 -8.40 -14.37
CA LYS A 80 -7.41 -9.41 -14.83
C LYS A 80 -7.30 -10.73 -14.06
N VAL A 81 -6.28 -10.88 -13.22
CA VAL A 81 -5.96 -12.12 -12.49
C VAL A 81 -6.46 -12.06 -11.06
N VAL A 82 -6.22 -10.93 -10.38
CA VAL A 82 -6.63 -10.67 -8.99
C VAL A 82 -7.63 -9.53 -9.00
N SER A 83 -8.87 -9.80 -8.60
CA SER A 83 -9.91 -8.77 -8.47
C SER A 83 -9.71 -7.92 -7.20
N VAL A 84 -10.31 -6.73 -7.13
CA VAL A 84 -10.11 -5.79 -6.01
C VAL A 84 -11.45 -5.24 -5.52
N SER A 85 -11.61 -5.15 -4.19
CA SER A 85 -12.69 -4.38 -3.55
C SER A 85 -12.08 -3.31 -2.64
N VAL A 86 -12.63 -2.10 -2.72
CA VAL A 86 -12.15 -0.95 -1.97
C VAL A 86 -13.16 -0.61 -0.87
N VAL A 87 -12.70 -0.57 0.38
CA VAL A 87 -13.52 -0.12 1.52
C VAL A 87 -13.61 1.40 1.59
N GLU A 88 -14.62 1.88 2.31
CA GLU A 88 -14.87 3.30 2.53
C GLU A 88 -13.65 4.04 3.15
N PRO A 89 -13.45 5.33 2.83
CA PRO A 89 -12.37 6.16 3.37
C PRO A 89 -12.35 6.28 4.89
N ALA A 90 -13.50 6.61 5.46
CA ALA A 90 -13.58 6.92 6.88
C ALA A 90 -13.67 5.63 7.70
N LEU A 91 -12.88 5.57 8.77
CA LEU A 91 -12.97 4.47 9.73
C LEU A 91 -14.30 4.61 10.49
N SER A 92 -15.09 3.54 10.49
CA SER A 92 -16.32 3.46 11.28
C SER A 92 -16.04 2.96 12.69
N GLU A 93 -17.06 2.98 13.56
CA GLU A 93 -17.00 2.34 14.89
C GLU A 93 -16.69 0.84 14.81
N GLN A 94 -16.97 0.20 13.67
CA GLN A 94 -16.65 -1.20 13.40
C GLN A 94 -15.40 -1.40 12.52
N GLY A 95 -14.57 -0.35 12.37
CA GLY A 95 -13.41 -0.35 11.49
C GLY A 95 -13.79 -0.15 10.02
N TRP A 96 -13.19 -0.94 9.14
CA TRP A 96 -13.37 -0.82 7.68
C TRP A 96 -14.75 -1.30 7.23
N ARG A 97 -15.49 -0.42 6.56
CA ARG A 97 -16.85 -0.66 6.05
C ARG A 97 -16.86 -0.69 4.53
N PHE A 98 -17.67 -1.56 3.94
CA PHE A 98 -17.97 -1.51 2.51
C PHE A 98 -19.13 -0.55 2.20
N ALA A 99 -19.08 0.11 1.04
CA ALA A 99 -20.15 1.02 0.60
C ALA A 99 -21.47 0.27 0.37
N THR A 100 -21.36 -0.90 -0.28
CA THR A 100 -22.40 -1.92 -0.41
C THR A 100 -21.86 -3.23 0.13
N PRO A 101 -22.71 -4.20 0.53
CA PRO A 101 -22.23 -5.53 0.90
C PRO A 101 -21.29 -6.11 -0.17
N ASP A 102 -20.19 -6.72 0.27
CA ASP A 102 -19.22 -7.36 -0.62
C ASP A 102 -19.89 -8.43 -1.48
N ALA A 103 -19.61 -8.44 -2.77
CA ALA A 103 -20.30 -9.30 -3.73
C ALA A 103 -19.99 -10.80 -3.55
N ASP A 104 -18.80 -11.13 -3.02
CA ASP A 104 -18.36 -12.53 -2.85
C ASP A 104 -18.78 -13.12 -1.49
N THR A 105 -18.70 -12.32 -0.44
CA THR A 105 -18.90 -12.78 0.94
C THR A 105 -20.20 -12.28 1.57
N GLY A 106 -20.84 -11.25 1.00
CA GLY A 106 -21.97 -10.54 1.62
C GLY A 106 -21.59 -9.65 2.82
N ALA A 107 -20.28 -9.53 3.12
CA ALA A 107 -19.79 -8.76 4.26
C ALA A 107 -20.07 -7.26 4.09
N ARG A 108 -20.53 -6.61 5.16
CA ARG A 108 -20.65 -5.15 5.28
C ARG A 108 -19.42 -4.52 5.93
N PHE A 109 -18.66 -5.29 6.70
CA PHE A 109 -17.43 -4.87 7.36
C PHE A 109 -16.29 -5.86 7.13
N MET A 110 -15.06 -5.35 7.13
CA MET A 110 -13.87 -6.20 6.94
C MET A 110 -13.71 -7.27 8.02
N HIS A 111 -14.15 -6.98 9.26
CA HIS A 111 -14.05 -7.94 10.35
C HIS A 111 -14.90 -9.20 10.09
N GLU A 112 -16.01 -9.09 9.36
CA GLU A 112 -16.84 -10.23 9.00
C GLU A 112 -16.09 -11.19 8.06
N ILE A 113 -15.20 -10.68 7.19
CA ILE A 113 -14.32 -11.51 6.34
C ILE A 113 -13.30 -12.28 7.18
N TYR A 114 -12.75 -11.64 8.21
CA TYR A 114 -11.85 -12.32 9.16
C TYR A 114 -12.58 -13.41 9.95
N THR A 115 -13.80 -13.14 10.42
CA THR A 115 -14.66 -14.14 11.09
C THR A 115 -15.03 -15.29 10.16
N LEU A 116 -15.28 -15.02 8.87
CA LEU A 116 -15.53 -16.06 7.86
C LEU A 116 -14.31 -16.96 7.67
N ALA A 117 -13.10 -16.38 7.63
CA ALA A 117 -11.86 -17.13 7.46
C ALA A 117 -11.48 -17.95 8.69
N ALA A 118 -11.73 -17.42 9.90
CA ALA A 118 -11.38 -18.01 11.18
C ALA A 118 -12.44 -17.59 12.24
N PRO A 119 -13.43 -18.46 12.54
CA PRO A 119 -14.53 -18.14 13.45
C PRO A 119 -14.14 -17.84 14.90
N ASP A 120 -12.92 -18.17 15.30
CA ASP A 120 -12.33 -17.93 16.62
C ASP A 120 -11.24 -16.84 16.59
N TYR A 121 -11.07 -16.13 15.47
CA TYR A 121 -10.03 -15.12 15.32
C TYR A 121 -10.11 -14.05 16.40
N THR A 122 -8.97 -13.79 17.03
CA THR A 122 -8.78 -12.70 17.99
C THR A 122 -7.66 -11.82 17.48
N GLY A 123 -7.98 -10.55 17.21
CA GLY A 123 -7.05 -9.63 16.58
C GLY A 123 -7.72 -8.51 15.82
N ARG A 124 -6.93 -7.67 15.15
CA ARG A 124 -7.47 -6.62 14.27
C ARG A 124 -7.81 -7.13 12.89
N ALA A 125 -8.94 -6.67 12.36
CA ALA A 125 -9.29 -6.77 10.95
C ALA A 125 -8.60 -5.64 10.17
N THR A 126 -7.47 -5.95 9.55
CA THR A 126 -6.65 -4.98 8.81
C THR A 126 -6.85 -5.10 7.30
N VAL A 127 -6.31 -4.14 6.55
CA VAL A 127 -6.12 -4.22 5.09
C VAL A 127 -4.64 -3.95 4.78
N PRO A 128 -4.06 -4.56 3.72
CA PRO A 128 -4.71 -5.40 2.70
C PRO A 128 -5.09 -6.80 3.20
N VAL A 129 -6.03 -7.44 2.51
CA VAL A 129 -6.34 -8.87 2.66
C VAL A 129 -6.34 -9.52 1.28
N LEU A 130 -5.50 -10.53 1.11
CA LEU A 130 -5.53 -11.42 -0.05
C LEU A 130 -6.40 -12.63 0.26
N TRP A 131 -7.54 -12.74 -0.41
CA TRP A 131 -8.61 -13.69 -0.18
C TRP A 131 -8.63 -14.77 -1.27
N ASP A 132 -8.81 -16.02 -0.86
CA ASP A 132 -9.07 -17.15 -1.73
C ASP A 132 -10.58 -17.41 -1.81
N ARG A 133 -11.17 -17.19 -2.98
CA ARG A 133 -12.62 -17.37 -3.19
C ARG A 133 -13.05 -18.83 -3.15
N GLU A 134 -12.17 -19.74 -3.56
CA GLU A 134 -12.48 -21.17 -3.61
C GLU A 134 -12.49 -21.78 -2.21
N ARG A 135 -11.44 -21.51 -1.44
CA ARG A 135 -11.32 -22.01 -0.06
C ARG A 135 -12.08 -21.17 0.95
N ARG A 136 -12.57 -19.99 0.53
CA ARG A 136 -13.24 -19.00 1.38
C ARG A 136 -12.43 -18.67 2.63
N THR A 137 -11.16 -18.37 2.43
CA THR A 137 -10.23 -18.05 3.52
C THR A 137 -9.26 -16.94 3.14
N ILE A 138 -8.62 -16.34 4.14
CA ILE A 138 -7.57 -15.37 3.94
C ILE A 138 -6.26 -16.11 3.65
N VAL A 139 -5.67 -15.85 2.50
CA VAL A 139 -4.32 -16.33 2.18
C VAL A 139 -3.32 -15.57 3.04
N ASN A 140 -3.36 -14.24 2.97
CA ASN A 140 -2.35 -13.39 3.61
C ASN A 140 -2.87 -11.98 3.90
N ASN A 141 -2.46 -11.38 5.02
CA ASN A 141 -2.73 -9.97 5.35
C ASN A 141 -1.46 -9.14 5.67
N GLU A 142 -0.28 -9.64 5.30
CA GLU A 142 1.00 -8.93 5.32
C GLU A 142 1.32 -8.35 3.93
N SER A 143 1.31 -7.02 3.83
CA SER A 143 1.59 -6.31 2.58
C SER A 143 2.94 -6.65 1.93
N ALA A 144 3.99 -6.90 2.72
CA ALA A 144 5.31 -7.22 2.19
C ALA A 144 5.32 -8.59 1.49
N ASP A 145 4.69 -9.58 2.11
CA ASP A 145 4.54 -10.91 1.53
C ASP A 145 3.68 -10.85 0.26
N ILE A 146 2.57 -10.12 0.29
CA ILE A 146 1.67 -9.97 -0.88
C ILE A 146 2.40 -9.34 -2.07
N VAL A 147 3.26 -8.33 -1.85
CA VAL A 147 4.09 -7.75 -2.92
C VAL A 147 5.03 -8.80 -3.52
N ARG A 148 5.66 -9.64 -2.69
CA ARG A 148 6.55 -10.72 -3.16
C ARG A 148 5.79 -11.84 -3.88
N MET A 149 4.57 -12.16 -3.43
CA MET A 149 3.65 -13.06 -4.14
C MET A 149 3.25 -12.51 -5.50
N PHE A 150 2.93 -11.22 -5.61
CA PHE A 150 2.65 -10.61 -6.92
C PHE A 150 3.89 -10.57 -7.82
N ASN A 151 5.09 -10.42 -7.24
CA ASN A 151 6.33 -10.45 -8.02
C ASN A 151 6.59 -11.80 -8.71
N SER A 152 6.34 -12.92 -8.02
CA SER A 152 6.79 -14.25 -8.47
C SER A 152 5.77 -15.37 -8.31
N GLY A 153 4.86 -15.29 -7.34
CA GLY A 153 3.91 -16.33 -6.99
C GLY A 153 2.90 -16.65 -8.10
N PHE A 154 2.57 -15.70 -8.97
CA PHE A 154 1.63 -15.89 -10.08
C PHE A 154 2.26 -16.48 -11.36
N GLY A 155 3.57 -16.76 -11.37
CA GLY A 155 4.26 -17.39 -12.49
C GLY A 155 3.99 -16.68 -13.83
N THR A 156 3.52 -17.43 -14.82
CA THR A 156 3.25 -16.93 -16.19
C THR A 156 2.02 -16.04 -16.30
N LEU A 157 1.21 -15.91 -15.24
CA LEU A 157 0.07 -14.97 -15.20
C LEU A 157 0.53 -13.54 -14.92
N ALA A 158 1.76 -13.35 -14.44
CA ALA A 158 2.34 -12.05 -14.13
C ALA A 158 3.34 -11.61 -15.21
N ASP A 159 3.58 -10.30 -15.29
CA ASP A 159 4.58 -9.75 -16.21
C ASP A 159 6.01 -10.10 -15.76
N ALA A 160 6.69 -10.97 -16.50
CA ALA A 160 8.05 -11.39 -16.21
C ALA A 160 9.12 -10.32 -16.49
N THR A 161 8.80 -9.24 -17.23
CA THR A 161 9.79 -8.17 -17.53
C THR A 161 10.03 -7.24 -16.34
N VAL A 162 9.18 -7.30 -15.31
CA VAL A 162 9.30 -6.50 -14.09
C VAL A 162 9.67 -7.42 -12.93
N ASP A 163 10.88 -7.27 -12.39
CA ASP A 163 11.30 -7.94 -11.17
C ASP A 163 11.56 -6.93 -10.06
N LEU A 164 10.65 -6.93 -9.07
CA LEU A 164 10.66 -6.03 -7.92
C LEU A 164 11.64 -6.48 -6.82
N TYR A 165 12.13 -7.72 -6.87
CA TYR A 165 13.01 -8.29 -5.85
C TYR A 165 14.08 -9.23 -6.46
N PRO A 166 14.93 -8.69 -7.37
CA PRO A 166 15.90 -9.49 -8.12
C PRO A 166 17.02 -10.00 -7.22
N ASP A 167 17.49 -11.22 -7.49
CA ASP A 167 18.51 -11.93 -6.70
C ASP A 167 19.71 -11.06 -6.36
N ARG A 168 20.26 -10.34 -7.35
CA ARG A 168 21.46 -9.50 -7.19
C ARG A 168 21.30 -8.30 -6.26
N LEU A 169 20.07 -7.89 -5.94
CA LEU A 169 19.78 -6.72 -5.11
C LEU A 169 19.14 -7.07 -3.76
N ARG A 170 18.86 -8.35 -3.47
CA ARG A 170 18.07 -8.75 -2.29
C ARG A 170 18.63 -8.21 -0.98
N ASP A 171 19.92 -8.40 -0.72
CA ASP A 171 20.56 -7.93 0.52
C ASP A 171 20.45 -6.39 0.67
N ALA A 172 20.65 -5.66 -0.43
CA ALA A 172 20.54 -4.20 -0.42
C ALA A 172 19.09 -3.73 -0.26
N ILE A 173 18.13 -4.46 -0.83
CA ILE A 173 16.69 -4.22 -0.69
C ILE A 173 16.28 -4.47 0.76
N ASP A 174 16.63 -5.62 1.33
CA ASP A 174 16.23 -6.02 2.68
C ASP A 174 16.81 -5.07 3.73
N ALA A 175 18.11 -4.74 3.64
CA ALA A 175 18.76 -3.80 4.55
C ALA A 175 18.12 -2.40 4.50
N LEU A 176 17.79 -1.90 3.30
CA LEU A 176 17.16 -0.58 3.18
C LEU A 176 15.68 -0.62 3.60
N ASN A 177 14.96 -1.70 3.30
CA ASN A 177 13.56 -1.88 3.65
C ASN A 177 13.32 -1.95 5.16
N ASP A 178 14.28 -2.51 5.91
CA ASP A 178 14.26 -2.53 7.37
C ASP A 178 14.34 -1.11 7.95
N GLY A 179 15.36 -0.34 7.55
CA GLY A 179 15.52 1.05 7.95
C GLY A 179 14.36 1.95 7.50
N LEU A 180 13.83 1.74 6.29
CA LEU A 180 12.64 2.44 5.79
C LEU A 180 11.39 2.11 6.62
N TYR A 181 11.22 0.84 7.03
CA TYR A 181 10.06 0.44 7.83
C TYR A 181 10.11 1.11 9.21
N HIS A 182 11.22 0.95 9.93
CA HIS A 182 11.35 1.45 11.30
C HIS A 182 11.40 2.98 11.37
N GLY A 183 12.18 3.60 10.47
CA GLY A 183 12.45 5.03 10.48
C GLY A 183 11.37 5.86 9.79
N LEU A 184 10.70 5.34 8.76
CA LEU A 184 9.75 6.14 7.96
C LEU A 184 8.34 5.55 7.92
N ASN A 185 8.15 4.34 7.36
CA ASN A 185 6.81 3.81 7.12
C ASN A 185 6.02 3.59 8.41
N ASN A 186 6.64 3.02 9.44
CA ASN A 186 6.08 2.91 10.78
C ASN A 186 6.48 4.09 11.67
N GLY A 187 7.58 4.79 11.36
CA GLY A 187 8.05 5.98 12.09
C GLY A 187 7.00 7.08 12.18
N VAL A 188 6.31 7.39 11.07
CA VAL A 188 5.24 8.41 11.09
C VAL A 188 4.06 8.01 11.98
N TYR A 189 3.73 6.72 12.07
CA TYR A 189 2.69 6.22 12.96
C TYR A 189 3.14 6.27 14.42
N ARG A 190 4.42 5.93 14.70
CA ARG A 190 5.01 6.07 16.04
C ARG A 190 4.95 7.51 16.53
N ALA A 191 5.25 8.48 15.67
CA ALA A 191 5.11 9.90 16.01
C ALA A 191 3.65 10.31 16.20
N GLY A 192 2.77 9.96 15.25
CA GLY A 192 1.38 10.38 15.28
C GLY A 192 0.57 9.81 16.45
N PHE A 193 0.89 8.60 16.91
CA PHE A 193 0.18 7.90 17.99
C PHE A 193 0.95 7.84 19.31
N ALA A 194 2.09 8.54 19.43
CA ALA A 194 2.80 8.64 20.68
C ALA A 194 1.90 9.25 21.78
N THR A 195 1.95 8.68 22.97
CA THR A 195 1.19 9.18 24.14
C THR A 195 2.05 9.98 25.11
N THR A 196 3.35 10.07 24.86
CA THR A 196 4.32 10.86 25.66
C THR A 196 5.16 11.73 24.73
N GLN A 197 5.60 12.89 25.25
CA GLN A 197 6.47 13.80 24.50
C GLN A 197 7.79 13.13 24.09
N GLN A 198 8.38 12.32 24.98
CA GLN A 198 9.62 11.60 24.71
C GLN A 198 9.48 10.58 23.58
N ALA A 199 8.39 9.79 23.57
CA ALA A 199 8.15 8.82 22.50
C ALA A 199 7.90 9.52 21.15
N TYR A 200 7.20 10.66 21.19
CA TYR A 200 6.99 11.51 20.02
C TYR A 200 8.32 12.05 19.47
N GLU A 201 9.15 12.68 20.31
CA GLU A 201 10.43 13.27 19.90
C GLU A 201 11.37 12.22 19.29
N GLN A 202 11.48 11.04 19.91
CA GLN A 202 12.30 9.96 19.35
C GLN A 202 11.81 9.55 17.95
N ALA A 203 10.50 9.29 17.80
CA ALA A 203 9.94 8.89 16.52
C ALA A 203 10.04 10.00 15.47
N PHE A 204 9.86 11.26 15.88
CA PHE A 204 10.01 12.44 15.04
C PHE A 204 11.44 12.56 14.50
N HIS A 205 12.45 12.43 15.37
CA HIS A 205 13.85 12.43 14.95
C HIS A 205 14.17 11.25 14.02
N ASP A 206 13.70 10.03 14.33
CA ASP A 206 13.89 8.86 13.46
C ASP A 206 13.35 9.08 12.03
N VAL A 207 12.17 9.73 11.92
CA VAL A 207 11.54 10.08 10.63
C VAL A 207 12.41 11.04 9.85
N PHE A 208 12.83 12.14 10.44
CA PHE A 208 13.58 13.17 9.71
C PHE A 208 15.01 12.75 9.40
N ASP A 209 15.67 11.99 10.29
CA ASP A 209 16.96 11.36 9.99
C ASP A 209 16.86 10.40 8.80
N THR A 210 15.75 9.66 8.71
CA THR A 210 15.50 8.77 7.56
C THR A 210 15.26 9.55 6.28
N LEU A 211 14.44 10.60 6.32
CA LEU A 211 14.20 11.46 5.16
C LEU A 211 15.51 12.13 4.67
N ASP A 212 16.34 12.65 5.58
CA ASP A 212 17.64 13.25 5.22
C ASP A 212 18.60 12.23 4.60
N ARG A 213 18.61 10.98 5.09
CA ARG A 213 19.39 9.90 4.47
C ARG A 213 18.89 9.57 3.07
N LEU A 214 17.58 9.50 2.86
CA LEU A 214 16.99 9.23 1.54
C LEU A 214 17.25 10.38 0.56
N GLU A 215 17.12 11.62 1.02
CA GLU A 215 17.43 12.82 0.24
C GLU A 215 18.87 12.80 -0.29
N LYS A 216 19.84 12.51 0.59
CA LYS A 216 21.26 12.37 0.21
C LYS A 216 21.46 11.19 -0.73
N ARG A 217 20.81 10.06 -0.48
CA ARG A 217 20.93 8.85 -1.29
C ARG A 217 20.42 9.05 -2.71
N LEU A 218 19.36 9.85 -2.89
CA LEU A 218 18.74 10.14 -4.17
C LEU A 218 19.52 11.18 -4.99
N ALA A 219 20.57 11.80 -4.43
CA ALA A 219 21.45 12.68 -5.19
C ALA A 219 22.10 11.90 -6.35
N GLY A 220 21.70 12.23 -7.58
CA GLY A 220 22.18 11.56 -8.80
C GLY A 220 21.63 10.15 -9.04
N ARG A 221 20.60 9.71 -8.30
CA ARG A 221 19.97 8.39 -8.49
C ARG A 221 18.52 8.49 -8.94
N THR A 222 18.13 7.57 -9.81
CA THR A 222 16.73 7.43 -10.25
C THR A 222 15.87 6.74 -9.20
N PHE A 223 16.40 5.65 -8.61
CA PHE A 223 15.72 4.76 -7.66
C PHE A 223 16.56 4.56 -6.39
N LEU A 224 15.93 3.98 -5.35
CA LEU A 224 16.56 3.78 -4.06
C LEU A 224 17.59 2.64 -4.04
N VAL A 225 17.43 1.61 -4.87
CA VAL A 225 18.38 0.48 -4.94
C VAL A 225 18.73 0.19 -6.40
N GLY A 226 20.04 0.19 -6.70
CA GLY A 226 20.51 -0.02 -8.07
C GLY A 226 20.01 1.06 -9.05
N SER A 227 19.78 0.64 -10.30
CA SER A 227 19.32 1.51 -11.39
C SER A 227 17.92 1.15 -11.92
N GLN A 228 17.22 0.21 -11.27
CA GLN A 228 15.90 -0.25 -11.66
C GLN A 228 14.90 -0.06 -10.51
N LEU A 229 13.61 -0.03 -10.84
CA LEU A 229 12.53 0.00 -9.86
C LEU A 229 12.50 -1.32 -9.05
N THR A 230 12.32 -1.23 -7.74
CA THR A 230 12.23 -2.37 -6.81
C THR A 230 11.07 -2.22 -5.83
N GLU A 231 10.79 -3.25 -5.03
CA GLU A 231 9.81 -3.18 -3.94
C GLU A 231 10.14 -2.08 -2.91
N THR A 232 11.42 -1.71 -2.77
CA THR A 232 11.87 -0.61 -1.92
C THR A 232 11.26 0.72 -2.35
N ASP A 233 11.21 0.98 -3.66
CA ASP A 233 10.67 2.22 -4.19
C ASP A 233 9.16 2.32 -3.94
N ILE A 234 8.44 1.21 -4.11
CA ILE A 234 7.01 1.09 -3.76
C ILE A 234 6.79 1.35 -2.26
N ARG A 235 7.61 0.75 -1.39
CA ARG A 235 7.50 0.90 0.06
C ARG A 235 7.78 2.33 0.52
N ALA A 236 8.72 3.03 -0.11
CA ALA A 236 8.96 4.45 0.16
C ALA A 236 7.82 5.32 -0.36
N PHE A 237 7.41 5.13 -1.61
CA PHE A 237 6.38 5.89 -2.30
C PHE A 237 5.11 6.06 -1.49
N VAL A 238 4.57 4.95 -0.96
CA VAL A 238 3.27 4.96 -0.27
C VAL A 238 3.27 5.85 0.97
N THR A 239 4.43 6.06 1.61
CA THR A 239 4.57 7.01 2.72
C THR A 239 4.80 8.43 2.21
N LEU A 240 5.68 8.62 1.22
CA LEU A 240 6.00 9.95 0.68
C LEU A 240 4.77 10.65 0.11
N VAL A 241 3.95 9.94 -0.69
CA VAL A 241 2.74 10.51 -1.32
C VAL A 241 1.66 10.94 -0.32
N ARG A 242 1.73 10.44 0.92
CA ARG A 242 0.81 10.77 2.02
C ARG A 242 1.37 11.79 3.00
N PHE A 243 2.65 12.10 2.90
CA PHE A 243 3.37 12.83 3.93
C PHE A 243 2.81 14.24 4.10
N ASP A 244 2.83 15.03 3.03
CA ASP A 244 2.43 16.45 3.11
C ASP A 244 0.93 16.61 3.38
N VAL A 245 0.11 15.70 2.86
CA VAL A 245 -1.36 15.78 2.95
C VAL A 245 -1.93 15.25 4.27
N ALA A 246 -1.21 14.35 4.95
CA ALA A 246 -1.70 13.71 6.18
C ALA A 246 -0.66 13.74 7.31
N TYR A 247 0.52 13.13 7.12
CA TYR A 247 1.47 12.91 8.21
C TYR A 247 2.08 14.21 8.75
N HIS A 248 2.35 15.16 7.89
CA HIS A 248 2.89 16.46 8.26
C HIS A 248 1.99 17.17 9.27
N GLY A 249 0.69 17.25 9.00
CA GLY A 249 -0.29 17.86 9.91
C GLY A 249 -0.72 16.92 11.03
N LEU A 250 -1.47 15.87 10.68
CA LEU A 250 -2.16 15.01 11.64
C LEU A 250 -1.20 14.28 12.59
N PHE A 251 -0.09 13.77 12.07
CA PHE A 251 0.91 13.04 12.86
C PHE A 251 2.02 13.94 13.39
N LYS A 252 1.89 15.26 13.22
CA LYS A 252 2.86 16.27 13.68
C LYS A 252 4.27 16.04 13.14
N CYS A 253 4.44 15.34 12.01
CA CYS A 253 5.73 15.18 11.36
C CYS A 253 6.06 16.45 10.55
N ASN A 254 6.22 17.58 11.25
CA ASN A 254 6.14 18.92 10.66
C ASN A 254 7.45 19.73 10.65
N LEU A 255 8.62 19.08 10.68
CA LEU A 255 9.89 19.80 10.52
C LEU A 255 10.03 20.39 9.11
N ARG A 256 9.73 19.57 8.08
CA ARG A 256 9.80 19.88 6.64
C ARG A 256 8.77 19.04 5.91
N ARG A 257 8.20 19.57 4.83
CA ARG A 257 7.38 18.82 3.86
C ARG A 257 8.29 18.06 2.90
N ILE A 258 7.77 17.03 2.22
CA ILE A 258 8.44 16.39 1.09
C ILE A 258 8.72 17.41 -0.02
N ALA A 259 7.80 18.35 -0.24
CA ALA A 259 7.99 19.50 -1.14
C ALA A 259 9.26 20.32 -0.85
N ASP A 260 9.76 20.31 0.38
CA ASP A 260 10.95 21.06 0.80
C ASP A 260 12.26 20.26 0.60
N TYR A 261 12.18 19.01 0.12
CA TYR A 261 13.31 18.13 -0.22
C TYR A 261 13.44 17.99 -1.74
N PRO A 262 14.47 18.60 -2.39
CA PRO A 262 14.59 18.60 -3.84
C PRO A 262 14.65 17.20 -4.48
N ASN A 263 15.48 16.29 -3.96
CA ASN A 263 15.65 14.98 -4.57
C ASN A 263 14.44 14.07 -4.29
N LEU A 264 13.89 14.10 -3.08
CA LEU A 264 12.66 13.36 -2.73
C LEU A 264 11.44 13.86 -3.52
N SER A 265 11.31 15.18 -3.71
CA SER A 265 10.25 15.75 -4.56
C SER A 265 10.38 15.30 -6.00
N ALA A 266 11.59 15.39 -6.59
CA ALA A 266 11.82 14.92 -7.95
C ALA A 266 11.61 13.40 -8.09
N TYR A 267 11.98 12.64 -7.06
CA TYR A 267 11.76 11.20 -6.99
C TYR A 267 10.27 10.84 -6.93
N LEU A 268 9.49 11.50 -6.07
CA LEU A 268 8.04 11.30 -5.98
C LEU A 268 7.36 11.59 -7.33
N LYS A 269 7.73 12.69 -7.99
CA LYS A 269 7.23 13.05 -9.33
C LYS A 269 7.56 11.98 -10.38
N ARG A 270 8.79 11.46 -10.37
CA ARG A 270 9.20 10.35 -11.27
C ARG A 270 8.36 9.11 -11.04
N LEU A 271 8.15 8.71 -9.79
CA LEU A 271 7.34 7.52 -9.49
C LEU A 271 5.89 7.71 -9.94
N LEU A 272 5.28 8.87 -9.70
CA LEU A 272 3.93 9.19 -10.16
C LEU A 272 3.79 9.15 -11.69
N ALA A 273 4.87 9.38 -12.43
CA ALA A 273 4.88 9.28 -13.89
C ALA A 273 4.97 7.83 -14.41
N ILE A 274 5.25 6.84 -13.55
CA ILE A 274 5.25 5.43 -13.91
C ILE A 274 3.80 4.91 -13.87
N PRO A 275 3.28 4.33 -14.96
CA PRO A 275 1.95 3.72 -14.95
C PRO A 275 1.78 2.70 -13.84
N GLY A 276 0.72 2.86 -13.04
CA GLY A 276 0.42 2.03 -11.87
C GLY A 276 0.71 2.67 -10.53
N PHE A 277 1.43 3.80 -10.49
CA PHE A 277 1.60 4.56 -9.26
C PHE A 277 0.47 5.57 -9.06
N ARG A 278 0.27 6.49 -10.01
CA ARG A 278 -0.71 7.59 -9.87
C ARG A 278 -2.14 7.09 -9.74
N GLU A 279 -2.49 6.03 -10.46
CA GLU A 279 -3.81 5.40 -10.52
C GLU A 279 -4.22 4.77 -9.18
N THR A 280 -3.25 4.52 -8.30
CA THR A 280 -3.49 3.94 -6.96
C THR A 280 -3.62 4.98 -5.85
N VAL A 281 -3.58 6.27 -6.21
CA VAL A 281 -3.58 7.39 -5.26
C VAL A 281 -4.88 8.20 -5.40
N ASP A 282 -5.66 8.20 -4.32
CA ASP A 282 -6.82 9.07 -4.16
C ASP A 282 -6.59 9.97 -2.93
N ILE A 283 -6.36 11.26 -3.19
CA ILE A 283 -6.04 12.24 -2.14
C ILE A 283 -7.27 12.57 -1.29
N ASP A 284 -8.48 12.57 -1.86
CA ASP A 284 -9.71 12.72 -1.09
C ASP A 284 -9.87 11.55 -0.13
N HIS A 285 -9.73 10.32 -0.67
CA HIS A 285 -9.82 9.09 0.13
C HIS A 285 -8.80 9.14 1.27
N ILE A 286 -7.52 9.41 0.97
CA ILE A 286 -6.42 9.54 1.94
C ILE A 286 -6.79 10.55 3.03
N LYS A 287 -7.10 11.80 2.67
CA LYS A 287 -7.35 12.87 3.65
C LYS A 287 -8.57 12.56 4.50
N ARG A 288 -9.69 12.16 3.90
CA ARG A 288 -10.91 11.81 4.65
C ARG A 288 -10.66 10.67 5.64
N GLY A 289 -9.89 9.65 5.27
CA GLY A 289 -9.61 8.56 6.19
C GLY A 289 -8.67 8.95 7.32
N TYR A 290 -7.54 9.61 7.05
CA TYR A 290 -6.62 10.03 8.13
C TYR A 290 -7.28 11.00 9.09
N TYR A 291 -7.92 12.06 8.59
CA TYR A 291 -8.56 13.04 9.44
C TYR A 291 -9.87 12.54 10.07
N SER A 292 -10.37 11.34 9.72
CA SER A 292 -11.45 10.67 10.46
C SER A 292 -11.01 10.02 11.78
N ILE A 293 -9.70 9.88 12.03
CA ILE A 293 -9.17 9.23 13.23
C ILE A 293 -9.46 10.10 14.46
N LYS A 294 -10.55 9.78 15.16
CA LYS A 294 -11.08 10.58 16.29
C LYS A 294 -10.08 10.77 17.44
N ALA A 295 -9.22 9.79 17.69
CA ALA A 295 -8.19 9.89 18.71
C ALA A 295 -7.17 11.01 18.45
N LEU A 296 -6.94 11.37 17.17
CA LEU A 296 -5.99 12.41 16.77
C LEU A 296 -6.68 13.70 16.29
N ASN A 297 -7.91 13.57 15.77
CA ASN A 297 -8.70 14.68 15.26
C ASN A 297 -10.18 14.53 15.70
N PRO A 298 -10.54 14.89 16.94
CA PRO A 298 -11.88 14.69 17.47
C PRO A 298 -12.99 15.38 16.65
N SER A 299 -12.70 16.57 16.11
CA SER A 299 -13.65 17.34 15.28
C SER A 299 -13.97 16.66 13.95
N GLY A 300 -13.06 15.82 13.44
CA GLY A 300 -13.18 15.21 12.12
C GLY A 300 -13.01 16.21 10.95
N ILE A 301 -12.55 17.43 11.24
CA ILE A 301 -12.32 18.45 10.19
C ILE A 301 -11.18 17.99 9.30
N VAL A 302 -11.41 17.99 7.99
CA VAL A 302 -10.40 17.68 6.96
C VAL A 302 -9.81 19.01 6.46
N PRO A 303 -8.49 19.25 6.61
CA PRO A 303 -7.87 20.47 6.09
C PRO A 303 -8.02 20.60 4.58
N LEU A 304 -8.14 21.81 4.06
CA LEU A 304 -8.22 22.05 2.61
C LEU A 304 -6.87 21.84 1.93
N GLY A 305 -5.77 22.29 2.54
CA GLY A 305 -4.42 22.13 2.00
C GLY A 305 -3.76 20.79 2.31
N PRO A 306 -2.46 20.66 2.02
CA PRO A 306 -1.69 21.56 1.15
C PRO A 306 -2.16 21.47 -0.31
N ASP A 307 -1.85 22.48 -1.11
CA ASP A 307 -1.95 22.37 -2.57
C ASP A 307 -0.84 21.43 -3.06
N VAL A 308 -1.22 20.40 -3.81
CA VAL A 308 -0.34 19.32 -4.29
C VAL A 308 -0.56 19.12 -5.79
N PRO A 309 -0.20 20.11 -6.63
CA PRO A 309 -0.52 20.10 -8.05
C PRO A 309 0.05 18.87 -8.79
N GLU A 310 1.15 18.29 -8.29
CA GLU A 310 1.75 17.09 -8.87
C GLU A 310 0.94 15.82 -8.61
N ILE A 311 0.02 15.87 -7.66
CA ILE A 311 -0.91 14.80 -7.31
C ILE A 311 -2.36 15.24 -7.63
N ALA A 312 -2.59 16.49 -8.02
CA ALA A 312 -3.93 17.01 -8.33
C ALA A 312 -4.51 16.37 -9.60
N GLU A 313 -5.81 16.08 -9.50
CA GLU A 313 -6.73 15.44 -10.46
C GLU A 313 -6.11 14.68 -11.64
N VAL A 314 -6.06 13.35 -11.51
CA VAL A 314 -6.61 12.55 -12.61
C VAL A 314 -8.06 13.04 -12.69
N GLU A 315 -8.38 13.85 -13.71
CA GLU A 315 -9.77 14.15 -14.05
C GLU A 315 -10.55 12.85 -13.88
N ARG A 316 -11.78 12.91 -13.34
CA ARG A 316 -12.71 11.78 -13.27
C ARG A 316 -13.10 11.25 -14.67
N ARG A 317 -12.16 11.13 -15.61
CA ARG A 317 -12.22 10.32 -16.82
C ARG A 317 -12.21 8.86 -16.40
N GLN A 318 -13.40 8.38 -16.12
CA GLN A 318 -13.77 6.97 -16.24
C GLN A 318 -13.09 6.00 -15.26
N ALA A 319 -13.16 6.29 -13.96
CA ALA A 319 -13.20 5.21 -12.95
C ALA A 319 -14.47 4.31 -13.07
N ALA A 320 -15.36 4.63 -14.02
CA ALA A 320 -16.52 3.82 -14.41
C ALA A 320 -16.31 2.98 -15.69
N THR A 321 -15.14 3.00 -16.35
CA THR A 321 -15.00 2.29 -17.65
C THR A 321 -13.67 1.59 -17.93
N SER A 322 -12.76 1.43 -16.96
CA SER A 322 -11.54 0.61 -17.23
C SER A 322 -10.90 -0.10 -16.03
N ILE A 323 -11.40 0.08 -14.80
CA ILE A 323 -11.23 -0.94 -13.76
C ILE A 323 -12.38 -1.92 -14.00
N GLY A 324 -12.10 -3.09 -14.58
CA GLY A 324 -13.13 -4.06 -14.98
C GLY A 324 -14.04 -4.48 -13.83
N TYR A 325 -15.12 -3.73 -13.61
CA TYR A 325 -16.33 -4.21 -12.99
C TYR A 325 -17.04 -5.05 -14.03
N VAL A 326 -16.80 -6.36 -14.01
CA VAL A 326 -17.56 -7.29 -14.85
C VAL A 326 -18.84 -7.63 -14.09
N SER A 327 -19.95 -7.01 -14.48
CA SER A 327 -21.17 -7.80 -14.66
C SER A 327 -20.95 -8.65 -15.91
N GLY A 328 -21.31 -9.92 -15.85
CA GLY A 328 -21.06 -10.90 -16.92
C GLY A 328 -21.40 -10.39 -18.32
N ASP A 329 -20.61 -10.90 -19.25
CA ASP A 329 -20.73 -10.89 -20.71
C ASP A 329 -19.89 -9.88 -21.52
N ASP A 330 -19.24 -10.50 -22.51
CA ASP A 330 -18.54 -9.97 -23.69
C ASP A 330 -17.02 -9.73 -23.63
N LEU A 331 -16.28 -10.79 -24.01
CA LEU A 331 -14.85 -10.79 -24.31
C LEU A 331 -14.65 -10.54 -25.81
N THR A 332 -14.30 -9.33 -26.25
CA THR A 332 -13.34 -9.16 -27.36
C THR A 332 -12.80 -7.73 -27.51
N LYS A 333 -11.46 -7.66 -27.67
CA LYS A 333 -10.65 -6.63 -28.35
C LYS A 333 -10.57 -5.21 -27.76
N VAL A 334 -9.45 -4.91 -27.07
CA VAL A 334 -8.66 -3.67 -27.25
C VAL A 334 -7.19 -3.96 -26.91
N ALA A 335 -6.26 -3.55 -27.78
CA ALA A 335 -4.81 -3.62 -27.55
C ALA A 335 -4.29 -2.34 -26.85
N SER A 336 -3.40 -2.50 -25.86
CA SER A 336 -2.80 -1.39 -25.10
C SER A 336 -1.33 -1.16 -25.51
N PRO A 337 -0.79 0.08 -25.42
CA PRO A 337 0.59 0.39 -25.80
C PRO A 337 1.61 -0.11 -24.77
N THR A 338 2.81 -0.47 -25.24
CA THR A 338 3.90 -1.12 -24.50
C THR A 338 4.68 -0.17 -23.56
N ILE A 339 4.99 -0.67 -22.36
CA ILE A 339 5.65 0.01 -21.22
C ILE A 339 7.16 0.31 -21.46
N GLU A 340 7.77 -0.23 -22.52
CA GLU A 340 9.23 -0.12 -22.77
C GLU A 340 9.76 1.31 -22.89
N GLY A 341 8.96 2.27 -23.38
CA GLY A 341 9.41 3.65 -23.62
C GLY A 341 9.65 4.48 -22.35
N ALA A 342 9.04 4.11 -21.22
CA ALA A 342 9.10 4.88 -19.98
C ALA A 342 10.21 4.42 -19.02
N LEU A 343 10.71 3.19 -19.18
CA LEU A 343 11.72 2.61 -18.29
C LEU A 343 13.16 2.82 -18.77
N TYR A 344 13.37 3.05 -20.08
CA TYR A 344 14.70 3.20 -20.67
C TYR A 344 14.72 4.34 -21.69
N GLY A 345 15.02 5.56 -21.22
CA GLY A 345 15.22 6.71 -22.10
C GLY A 345 16.40 6.49 -23.05
N LYS A 346 16.13 6.17 -24.32
CA LYS A 346 17.08 6.39 -25.41
C LYS A 346 17.09 7.88 -25.74
N LEU A 347 18.15 8.56 -25.34
CA LEU A 347 18.57 9.83 -25.91
C LEU A 347 18.93 9.59 -27.39
N ALA A 348 18.01 9.86 -28.31
CA ALA A 348 18.34 10.04 -29.72
C ALA A 348 18.51 11.55 -29.95
N GLY A 349 19.76 11.96 -30.15
CA GLY A 349 20.15 13.33 -30.42
C GLY A 349 19.53 13.85 -31.72
N VAL A 350 18.94 15.04 -31.64
CA VAL A 350 18.69 15.88 -32.81
C VAL A 350 19.96 16.68 -33.06
N ASN A 351 20.67 16.29 -34.11
CA ASN A 351 21.82 17.02 -34.61
C ASN A 351 21.33 18.19 -35.48
N ILE A 352 21.79 19.39 -35.18
CA ILE A 352 21.56 20.61 -35.97
C ILE A 352 22.59 20.62 -37.10
N GLN A 353 22.15 20.56 -38.35
CA GLN A 353 22.80 21.20 -39.51
C GLN A 353 21.98 20.97 -40.79
N GLY A 354 21.66 22.06 -41.49
CA GLY A 354 20.93 22.08 -42.76
C GLY A 354 20.08 23.33 -42.87
#